data_AF-A0A939LVR3-F1
#
_entry.id   AF-A0A939LVR3-F1
#
_cell.length_a   1.000
_cell.length_b   1.000
_cell.length_c   1.000
_cell.angle_alpha   90.00
_cell.angle_beta   90.00
_cell.angle_gamma   90.00
#
_symmetry.space_group_name_H-M   'P 1'
#
loop_
_entity.id
_entity.type
_entity.pdbx_description
1 polymer ?
#
loop_
_entity_poly.entity_id
_entity_poly.type
_entity_poly.pdbx_seq_one_letter_code
_entity_poly.pdbx_strand_id
1 'polypeptide(L)'
;MAEIPEAAVAAPTPRVRGFWVIPSAAARRVGRGYFALQAVAGAAWWVAVFTAPGVREATLGRIDPVLMGLFDVPLFVLGSAFAATGDARPVARRAACAVAVWTLLVTAGLGVYATITGEAGWGALIMTAASVGTTAAWLLVSYGRIPAEALLAGPLGFDTAGSASLGRQLARTLLQLSGFWVLFLAALPALIVFVEHRWALHLPLPAWSRALGSALLLLASALGVWAAFAMSLRGDGTPLPSASANRLVVAGPYRWVRNPMALAGIAQAAGVGLVGESWLVVVYALCGALYWNALVRPFEEADLEVRFGAAFVSYRQCVRCWAPRLRPVPAPPIAE
;
A
#
# COMPACT_ATOMS: atom_id res chain seq x y z
N MET A 1 -44.52 20.09 -23.00
CA MET A 1 -44.21 18.71 -22.58
C MET A 1 -43.27 18.16 -23.64
N ALA A 2 -41.96 18.37 -23.46
CA ALA A 2 -40.93 17.98 -24.41
C ALA A 2 -39.97 17.04 -23.67
N GLU A 3 -39.94 15.80 -24.11
CA GLU A 3 -39.16 14.70 -23.57
C GLU A 3 -37.66 14.98 -23.71
N ILE A 4 -36.93 14.82 -22.60
CA ILE A 4 -35.46 14.84 -22.58
C ILE A 4 -35.00 13.44 -23.05
N PRO A 5 -34.14 13.32 -24.07
CA PRO A 5 -33.71 12.01 -24.54
C PRO A 5 -32.91 11.25 -23.48
N GLU A 6 -33.42 10.08 -23.14
CA GLU A 6 -32.86 9.07 -22.24
C GLU A 6 -31.63 8.39 -22.86
N ALA A 7 -30.58 9.17 -23.11
CA ALA A 7 -29.32 8.69 -23.68
C ALA A 7 -28.11 9.18 -22.86
N ALA A 8 -28.16 8.96 -21.55
CA ALA A 8 -26.97 8.85 -20.71
C ALA A 8 -26.87 7.40 -20.22
N VAL A 9 -26.92 6.46 -21.17
CA VAL A 9 -26.59 5.06 -20.93
C VAL A 9 -25.16 5.01 -20.40
N ALA A 10 -25.03 4.49 -19.18
CA ALA A 10 -23.81 4.21 -18.45
C ALA A 10 -22.56 4.22 -19.34
N ALA A 11 -21.78 5.30 -19.23
CA ALA A 11 -20.43 5.30 -19.78
C ALA A 11 -19.72 4.07 -19.18
N PRO A 12 -19.23 3.12 -20.00
CA PRO A 12 -18.55 1.96 -19.47
C PRO A 12 -17.42 2.44 -18.57
N THR A 13 -17.35 1.90 -17.34
CA THR A 13 -16.20 2.08 -16.46
C THR A 13 -14.96 1.93 -17.33
N PRO A 14 -14.10 2.96 -17.41
CA PRO A 14 -12.96 2.89 -18.30
C PRO A 14 -12.15 1.68 -17.85
N ARG A 15 -12.15 0.63 -18.67
CA ARG A 15 -11.14 -0.41 -18.59
C ARG A 15 -9.86 0.33 -18.91
N VAL A 16 -9.18 0.82 -17.89
CA VAL A 16 -7.84 1.39 -17.99
C VAL A 16 -6.94 0.24 -18.48
N ARG A 17 -6.94 0.04 -19.79
CA ARG A 17 -6.18 -0.99 -20.48
C ARG A 17 -4.73 -0.55 -20.45
N GLY A 18 -3.93 -1.21 -19.62
CA GLY A 18 -2.48 -1.24 -19.75
C GLY A 18 -1.79 0.04 -19.29
N PHE A 19 -1.88 0.34 -17.99
CA PHE A 19 -0.92 1.26 -17.38
C PHE A 19 0.40 0.52 -17.13
N TRP A 20 1.36 0.71 -18.04
CA TRP A 20 2.67 0.08 -17.98
C TRP A 20 3.67 1.04 -17.35
N VAL A 21 4.04 0.81 -16.09
CA VAL A 21 5.16 1.55 -15.46
C VAL A 21 6.50 1.12 -16.07
N ILE A 22 6.60 -0.11 -16.61
CA ILE A 22 7.84 -0.69 -17.15
C ILE A 22 7.53 -1.59 -18.37
N PRO A 23 8.29 -1.51 -19.48
CA PRO A 23 8.19 -2.47 -20.58
C PRO A 23 8.36 -3.92 -20.09
N SER A 24 7.60 -4.87 -20.64
CA SER A 24 7.55 -6.26 -20.13
C SER A 24 8.93 -6.96 -20.07
N ALA A 25 9.87 -6.60 -20.95
CA ALA A 25 11.25 -7.09 -20.91
C ALA A 25 12.06 -6.52 -19.74
N ALA A 26 11.91 -5.22 -19.45
CA ALA A 26 12.54 -4.59 -18.30
C ALA A 26 11.91 -5.09 -16.98
N ALA A 27 10.58 -5.27 -16.94
CA ALA A 27 9.88 -5.86 -15.79
C ALA A 27 10.41 -7.26 -15.44
N ARG A 28 10.59 -8.12 -16.45
CA ARG A 28 11.19 -9.46 -16.26
C ARG A 28 12.64 -9.39 -15.77
N ARG A 29 13.44 -8.42 -16.25
CA ARG A 29 14.81 -8.20 -15.76
C ARG A 29 14.83 -7.79 -14.30
N VAL A 30 13.93 -6.90 -13.87
CA VAL A 30 13.78 -6.51 -12.46
C VAL A 30 13.42 -7.73 -11.60
N GLY A 31 12.45 -8.54 -12.02
CA GLY A 31 12.08 -9.77 -11.30
C GLY A 31 13.26 -10.75 -11.15
N ARG A 32 14.02 -10.98 -12.23
CA ARG A 32 15.24 -11.82 -12.18
C ARG A 32 16.33 -11.23 -11.29
N GLY A 33 16.53 -9.91 -11.35
CA GLY A 33 17.49 -9.21 -10.49
C GLY A 33 17.14 -9.33 -9.01
N TYR A 34 15.84 -9.27 -8.67
CA TYR A 34 15.39 -9.54 -7.30
C TYR A 34 15.71 -10.97 -6.87
N PHE A 35 15.44 -11.99 -7.70
CA PHE A 35 15.80 -13.37 -7.37
C PHE A 35 17.31 -13.59 -7.20
N ALA A 36 18.14 -12.89 -8.00
CA ALA A 36 19.60 -12.93 -7.83
C ALA A 36 20.01 -12.35 -6.47
N LEU A 37 19.47 -11.17 -6.11
CA LEU A 37 19.70 -10.54 -4.82
C LEU A 37 19.22 -11.43 -3.67
N GLN A 38 18.04 -12.03 -3.80
CA GLN A 38 17.46 -12.95 -2.81
C GLN A 38 18.32 -14.19 -2.60
N ALA A 39 18.87 -14.77 -3.68
CA ALA A 39 19.78 -15.91 -3.55
C ALA A 39 21.04 -15.55 -2.77
N VAL A 40 21.66 -14.41 -3.09
CA VAL A 40 22.86 -13.92 -2.39
C VAL A 40 22.55 -13.60 -0.93
N ALA A 41 21.46 -12.87 -0.67
CA ALA A 41 21.04 -12.51 0.68
C ALA A 41 20.67 -13.74 1.52
N GLY A 42 19.95 -14.71 0.94
CA GLY A 42 19.59 -15.96 1.61
C GLY A 42 20.82 -16.83 1.92
N ALA A 43 21.78 -16.92 0.99
CA ALA A 43 23.04 -17.61 1.25
C ALA A 43 23.84 -16.94 2.39
N ALA A 44 23.97 -15.61 2.36
CA ALA A 44 24.65 -14.85 3.39
C ALA A 44 23.96 -14.99 4.77
N TRP A 45 22.63 -15.00 4.79
CA TRP A 45 21.86 -15.23 6.01
C TRP A 45 22.07 -16.64 6.57
N TRP A 46 22.06 -17.68 5.72
CA TRP A 46 22.34 -19.05 6.16
C TRP A 46 23.75 -19.21 6.73
N VAL A 47 24.76 -18.56 6.13
CA VAL A 47 26.10 -18.48 6.73
C VAL A 47 26.03 -17.83 8.11
N ALA A 48 25.33 -16.70 8.24
CA ALA A 48 25.17 -15.98 9.50
C ALA A 48 24.47 -16.81 10.59
N VAL A 49 23.49 -17.65 10.24
CA VAL A 49 22.82 -18.57 11.19
C VAL A 49 23.82 -19.52 11.87
N PHE A 50 24.85 -19.97 11.16
CA PHE A 50 25.87 -20.88 11.71
C PHE A 50 27.07 -20.15 12.34
N THR A 51 27.34 -18.90 11.94
CA THR A 51 28.50 -18.14 12.44
C THR A 51 28.18 -17.14 13.54
N ALA A 52 26.91 -16.73 13.69
CA ALA A 52 26.48 -15.69 14.62
C ALA A 52 25.28 -16.17 15.46
N PRO A 53 25.50 -16.59 16.73
CA PRO A 53 24.43 -17.10 17.60
C PRO A 53 23.24 -16.16 17.76
N GLY A 54 23.48 -14.85 17.84
CA GLY A 54 22.42 -13.86 17.97
C GLY A 54 21.50 -13.79 16.74
N VAL A 55 22.02 -14.03 15.53
CA VAL A 55 21.19 -14.12 14.32
C VAL A 55 20.30 -15.35 14.42
N ARG A 56 20.88 -16.52 14.71
CA ARG A 56 20.14 -17.77 14.88
C ARG A 56 19.03 -17.65 15.92
N GLU A 57 19.32 -17.13 17.10
CA GLU A 57 18.34 -16.98 18.18
C GLU A 57 17.22 -16.00 17.79
N ALA A 58 17.57 -14.86 17.19
CA ALA A 58 16.58 -13.87 16.78
C ALA A 58 15.67 -14.35 15.63
N THR A 59 16.21 -15.13 14.68
CA THR A 59 15.48 -15.50 13.45
C THR A 59 14.95 -16.92 13.41
N LEU A 60 15.50 -17.85 14.17
CA LEU A 60 15.07 -19.25 14.24
C LEU A 60 14.65 -19.67 15.65
N GLY A 61 15.05 -18.94 16.70
CA GLY A 61 14.77 -19.35 18.09
C GLY A 61 15.34 -20.74 18.37
N ARG A 62 14.48 -21.64 18.84
CA ARG A 62 14.82 -23.05 19.09
C ARG A 62 14.62 -23.99 17.90
N ILE A 63 14.27 -23.48 16.71
CA ILE A 63 14.17 -24.32 15.51
C ILE A 63 15.56 -24.88 15.17
N ASP A 64 15.65 -26.18 14.87
CA ASP A 64 16.90 -26.81 14.44
C ASP A 64 17.37 -26.20 13.10
N PRO A 65 18.51 -25.49 13.08
CA PRO A 65 19.00 -24.83 11.88
C PRO A 65 19.44 -25.81 10.80
N VAL A 66 19.89 -27.03 11.16
CA VAL A 66 20.33 -28.04 10.19
C VAL A 66 19.11 -28.59 9.45
N LEU A 67 18.06 -28.95 10.18
CA LEU A 67 16.83 -29.46 9.59
C LEU A 67 16.15 -28.40 8.73
N MET A 68 16.07 -27.15 9.20
CA MET A 68 15.50 -26.06 8.42
C MET A 68 16.34 -25.78 7.16
N GLY A 69 17.67 -25.76 7.29
CA GLY A 69 18.59 -25.51 6.18
C GLY A 69 18.55 -26.58 5.09
N LEU A 70 18.28 -27.84 5.46
CA LEU A 70 18.13 -28.95 4.52
C LEU A 70 17.04 -28.69 3.47
N PHE A 71 15.95 -28.03 3.85
CA PHE A 71 14.86 -27.69 2.93
C PHE A 71 15.00 -26.29 2.36
N ASP A 72 15.37 -25.31 3.19
CA ASP A 72 15.36 -23.91 2.80
C ASP A 72 16.52 -23.56 1.85
N VAL A 73 17.72 -24.12 2.04
CA VAL A 73 18.85 -23.84 1.13
C VAL A 73 18.54 -24.29 -0.30
N PRO A 74 18.04 -25.51 -0.57
CA PRO A 74 17.65 -25.89 -1.93
C PRO A 74 16.45 -25.10 -2.47
N LEU A 75 15.38 -24.95 -1.69
CA LEU A 75 14.10 -24.42 -2.19
C LEU A 75 14.06 -22.89 -2.25
N PHE A 76 14.75 -22.22 -1.34
CA PHE A 76 14.83 -20.76 -1.29
C PHE A 76 16.09 -20.23 -1.98
N VAL A 77 17.29 -20.63 -1.53
CA VAL A 77 18.56 -20.05 -2.03
C VAL A 77 18.87 -20.52 -3.45
N LEU A 78 18.99 -21.84 -3.66
CA LEU A 78 19.31 -22.39 -4.98
C LEU A 78 18.15 -22.20 -5.95
N GLY A 79 16.90 -22.37 -5.47
CA GLY A 79 15.71 -22.05 -6.24
C GLY A 79 15.69 -20.62 -6.76
N SER A 80 16.05 -19.63 -5.91
CA SER A 80 16.16 -18.22 -6.32
C SER A 80 17.28 -18.00 -7.34
N ALA A 81 18.46 -18.62 -7.13
CA ALA A 81 19.57 -18.53 -8.09
C ALA A 81 19.16 -19.06 -9.46
N PHE A 82 18.42 -20.17 -9.50
CA PHE A 82 17.93 -20.78 -10.74
C PHE A 82 16.81 -19.94 -11.39
N ALA A 83 15.91 -19.35 -10.60
CA ALA A 83 14.90 -18.42 -11.09
C ALA A 83 15.52 -17.15 -11.72
N ALA A 84 16.70 -16.73 -11.24
CA ALA A 84 17.43 -15.57 -11.76
C ALA A 84 18.11 -15.84 -13.12
N THR A 85 18.72 -17.01 -13.29
CA THR A 85 19.57 -17.35 -14.46
C THR A 85 18.86 -18.15 -15.55
N GLY A 86 17.68 -18.69 -15.30
CA GLY A 86 16.99 -19.56 -16.26
C GLY A 86 16.66 -18.87 -17.60
N ASP A 87 17.41 -19.21 -18.64
CA ASP A 87 17.18 -18.77 -20.03
C ASP A 87 15.93 -19.40 -20.64
N ALA A 88 15.58 -20.63 -20.22
CA ALA A 88 14.35 -21.31 -20.59
C ALA A 88 13.14 -20.72 -19.86
N ARG A 89 12.40 -19.85 -20.55
CA ARG A 89 11.20 -19.14 -20.05
C ARG A 89 10.21 -20.00 -19.24
N PRO A 90 9.83 -21.24 -19.62
CA PRO A 90 8.88 -22.02 -18.83
C PRO A 90 9.48 -22.59 -17.53
N VAL A 91 10.77 -22.95 -17.55
CA VAL A 91 11.46 -23.54 -16.40
C VAL A 91 11.74 -22.49 -15.34
N ALA A 92 12.25 -21.31 -15.74
CA ALA A 92 12.47 -20.19 -14.83
C ALA A 92 11.18 -19.73 -14.12
N ARG A 93 10.03 -19.78 -14.81
CA ARG A 93 8.72 -19.46 -14.23
C ARG A 93 8.27 -20.48 -13.19
N ARG A 94 8.48 -21.77 -13.45
CA ARG A 94 8.17 -22.84 -12.49
C ARG A 94 9.05 -22.75 -11.25
N ALA A 95 10.33 -22.45 -11.44
CA ALA A 95 11.26 -22.21 -10.33
C ALA A 95 10.84 -20.99 -9.50
N ALA A 96 10.57 -19.85 -10.12
CA ALA A 96 10.07 -18.65 -9.44
C ALA A 96 8.76 -18.91 -8.67
N CYS A 97 7.86 -19.72 -9.24
CA CYS A 97 6.63 -20.14 -8.58
C CYS A 97 6.93 -21.01 -7.35
N ALA A 98 7.79 -22.02 -7.48
CA ALA A 98 8.17 -22.91 -6.39
C ALA A 98 8.83 -22.13 -5.24
N VAL A 99 9.74 -21.21 -5.56
CA VAL A 99 10.36 -20.31 -4.56
C VAL A 99 9.30 -19.44 -3.88
N ALA A 100 8.37 -18.85 -4.62
CA ALA A 100 7.30 -18.04 -4.04
C ALA A 100 6.41 -18.84 -3.10
N VAL A 101 5.98 -20.04 -3.51
CA VAL A 101 5.18 -20.95 -2.67
C VAL A 101 5.96 -21.34 -1.42
N TRP A 102 7.22 -21.75 -1.55
CA TRP A 102 8.06 -22.09 -0.41
C TRP A 102 8.25 -20.92 0.55
N THR A 103 8.54 -19.72 0.01
CA THR A 103 8.71 -18.49 0.81
C THR A 103 7.44 -18.20 1.62
N LEU A 104 6.26 -18.31 1.01
CA LEU A 104 4.98 -18.12 1.69
C LEU A 104 4.73 -19.18 2.77
N LEU A 105 5.08 -20.44 2.51
CA LEU A 105 4.97 -21.52 3.50
C LEU A 105 5.87 -21.27 4.71
N VAL A 106 7.12 -20.87 4.47
CA VAL A 106 8.07 -20.51 5.55
C VAL A 106 7.60 -19.28 6.32
N THR A 107 7.10 -18.24 5.63
CA THR A 107 6.50 -17.06 6.28
C THR A 107 5.33 -17.45 7.18
N ALA A 108 4.40 -18.28 6.68
CA ALA A 108 3.27 -18.74 7.46
C ALA A 108 3.71 -19.60 8.65
N GLY A 109 4.62 -20.54 8.43
CA GLY A 109 5.17 -21.42 9.48
C GLY A 109 5.88 -20.64 10.58
N LEU A 110 6.79 -19.72 10.21
CA LEU A 110 7.47 -18.85 11.18
C LEU A 110 6.51 -17.87 11.86
N GLY A 111 5.51 -17.34 11.14
CA GLY A 111 4.51 -16.47 11.73
C GLY A 111 3.67 -17.18 12.78
N VAL A 112 3.23 -18.42 12.50
CA VAL A 112 2.52 -19.27 13.48
C VAL A 112 3.44 -19.61 14.65
N TYR A 113 4.67 -20.07 14.37
CA TYR A 113 5.65 -20.40 15.40
C TYR A 113 5.91 -19.21 16.33
N ALA A 114 6.24 -18.04 15.79
CA ALA A 114 6.49 -16.82 16.58
C ALA A 114 5.26 -16.39 17.38
N THR A 115 4.06 -16.60 16.85
CA THR A 115 2.81 -16.30 17.56
C THR A 115 2.50 -17.30 18.68
N ILE A 116 3.01 -18.53 18.61
CA ILE A 116 2.82 -19.56 19.65
C ILE A 116 3.94 -19.55 20.69
N THR A 117 5.19 -19.37 20.27
CA THR A 117 6.36 -19.48 21.15
C THR A 117 6.88 -18.12 21.64
N GLY A 118 6.69 -17.05 20.86
CA GLY A 118 7.35 -15.76 21.08
C GLY A 118 8.80 -15.70 20.64
N GLU A 119 9.27 -16.72 19.93
CA GLU A 119 10.63 -16.81 19.40
C GLU A 119 10.64 -16.58 17.89
N ALA A 120 11.83 -16.42 17.29
CA ALA A 120 12.00 -16.28 15.84
C ALA A 120 11.24 -15.10 15.20
N GLY A 121 10.85 -14.10 15.98
CA GLY A 121 10.03 -12.97 15.50
C GLY A 121 10.71 -12.15 14.40
N TRP A 122 12.03 -11.94 14.50
CA TRP A 122 12.80 -11.29 13.44
C TRP A 122 12.80 -12.12 12.16
N GLY A 123 12.85 -13.45 12.27
CA GLY A 123 12.74 -14.37 11.15
C GLY A 123 11.38 -14.27 10.47
N ALA A 124 10.30 -14.27 11.25
CA ALA A 124 8.94 -14.11 10.73
C ALA A 124 8.75 -12.75 10.03
N LEU A 125 9.31 -11.66 10.59
CA LEU A 125 9.27 -10.34 9.97
C LEU A 125 10.04 -10.27 8.65
N ILE A 126 11.30 -10.75 8.64
CA ILE A 126 12.15 -10.78 7.44
C ILE A 126 11.48 -11.62 6.35
N MET A 127 10.92 -12.79 6.71
CA MET A 127 10.22 -13.65 5.77
C MET A 127 8.92 -13.03 5.27
N THR A 128 8.22 -12.23 6.07
CA THR A 128 7.05 -11.47 5.60
C THR A 128 7.46 -10.47 4.51
N ALA A 129 8.55 -9.73 4.73
CA ALA A 129 9.09 -8.82 3.72
C ALA A 129 9.57 -9.57 2.45
N ALA A 130 10.29 -10.68 2.63
CA ALA A 130 10.77 -11.52 1.54
C ALA A 130 9.62 -12.14 0.72
N SER A 131 8.51 -12.52 1.36
CA SER A 131 7.32 -13.03 0.69
C SER A 131 6.67 -12.00 -0.23
N VAL A 132 6.58 -10.74 0.20
CA VAL A 132 6.07 -9.65 -0.64
C VAL A 132 6.96 -9.45 -1.87
N GLY A 133 8.28 -9.36 -1.67
CA GLY A 133 9.24 -9.18 -2.76
C GLY A 133 9.29 -10.39 -3.71
N THR A 134 9.29 -11.60 -3.18
CA THR A 134 9.29 -12.86 -3.96
C THR A 134 8.04 -12.99 -4.80
N THR A 135 6.87 -12.68 -4.22
CA THR A 135 5.60 -12.72 -4.95
C THR A 135 5.59 -11.69 -6.08
N ALA A 136 6.04 -10.46 -5.81
CA ALA A 136 6.16 -9.44 -6.85
C ALA A 136 7.14 -9.87 -7.95
N ALA A 137 8.31 -10.42 -7.60
CA ALA A 137 9.30 -10.91 -8.56
C ALA A 137 8.77 -12.08 -9.39
N TRP A 138 8.04 -13.02 -8.77
CA TRP A 138 7.37 -14.12 -9.47
C TRP A 138 6.34 -13.61 -10.48
N LEU A 139 5.51 -12.63 -10.10
CA LEU A 139 4.55 -12.00 -11.01
C LEU A 139 5.25 -11.30 -12.18
N LEU A 140 6.34 -10.59 -11.92
CA LEU A 140 7.15 -9.93 -12.95
C LEU A 140 7.79 -10.93 -13.92
N VAL A 141 8.38 -12.02 -13.43
CA VAL A 141 8.97 -13.07 -14.26
C VAL A 141 7.91 -13.82 -15.08
N SER A 142 6.76 -14.10 -14.47
CA SER A 142 5.68 -14.90 -15.06
C SER A 142 4.86 -14.10 -16.06
N TYR A 143 4.39 -12.92 -15.68
CA TYR A 143 3.43 -12.14 -16.47
C TYR A 143 4.08 -10.92 -17.14
N GLY A 144 5.30 -10.54 -16.75
CA GLY A 144 5.93 -9.31 -17.22
C GLY A 144 5.29 -8.04 -16.66
N ARG A 145 4.43 -8.17 -15.64
CA ARG A 145 3.72 -7.08 -14.96
C ARG A 145 3.17 -7.55 -13.62
N ILE A 146 2.84 -6.59 -12.76
CA ILE A 146 1.99 -6.82 -11.57
C ILE A 146 0.55 -6.44 -11.98
N PRO A 147 -0.44 -7.34 -11.85
CA PRO A 147 -1.82 -7.08 -12.24
C PRO A 147 -2.52 -6.17 -11.21
N ALA A 148 -2.08 -4.92 -11.12
CA ALA A 148 -2.61 -3.93 -10.17
C ALA A 148 -4.11 -3.66 -10.39
N GLU A 149 -4.62 -3.86 -11.60
CA GLU A 149 -6.04 -3.69 -11.91
C GLU A 149 -6.91 -4.69 -11.15
N ALA A 150 -6.43 -5.93 -10.96
CA ALA A 150 -7.13 -6.93 -10.16
C ALA A 150 -7.07 -6.63 -8.65
N LEU A 151 -5.98 -6.03 -8.19
CA LEU A 151 -5.85 -5.57 -6.79
C LEU A 151 -6.79 -4.41 -6.47
N LEU A 152 -7.02 -3.52 -7.44
CA LEU A 152 -7.89 -2.35 -7.30
C LEU A 152 -9.36 -2.65 -7.63
N ALA A 153 -9.66 -3.74 -8.34
CA ALA A 153 -11.03 -4.17 -8.68
C ALA A 153 -11.79 -4.88 -7.54
N GLY A 154 -11.24 -4.89 -6.31
CA GLY A 154 -11.89 -5.47 -5.13
C GLY A 154 -13.04 -4.60 -4.56
N PRO A 155 -13.43 -4.77 -3.29
CA PRO A 155 -14.52 -4.02 -2.63
C PRO A 155 -14.28 -2.49 -2.52
N LEU A 156 -13.20 -1.98 -3.10
CA LEU A 156 -12.84 -0.56 -3.21
C LEU A 156 -13.08 0.01 -4.62
N GLY A 157 -13.73 -0.74 -5.51
CA GLY A 157 -14.13 -0.27 -6.84
C GLY A 157 -14.98 1.00 -6.77
N PHE A 158 -14.76 1.91 -7.73
CA PHE A 158 -15.52 3.15 -7.85
C PHE A 158 -16.93 2.84 -8.36
N ASP A 159 -17.86 2.57 -7.44
CA ASP A 159 -19.29 2.48 -7.76
C ASP A 159 -19.93 3.87 -7.74
N THR A 160 -20.70 4.21 -8.76
CA THR A 160 -21.52 5.43 -8.77
C THR A 160 -22.72 5.25 -7.84
N ALA A 161 -22.91 6.18 -6.89
CA ALA A 161 -24.02 6.15 -5.94
C ALA A 161 -25.39 5.99 -6.62
N GLY A 162 -26.15 4.97 -6.22
CA GLY A 162 -27.56 4.83 -6.58
C GLY A 162 -28.46 5.88 -5.88
N SER A 163 -29.64 6.11 -6.45
CA SER A 163 -30.66 7.03 -5.93
C SER A 163 -31.23 6.55 -4.59
N ALA A 164 -30.69 7.03 -3.46
CA ALA A 164 -31.19 6.76 -2.12
C ALA A 164 -31.61 8.07 -1.44
N SER A 165 -32.46 8.00 -0.42
CA SER A 165 -32.85 9.20 0.33
C SER A 165 -31.66 9.82 1.05
N LEU A 166 -31.61 11.16 1.11
CA LEU A 166 -30.50 11.95 1.69
C LEU A 166 -30.03 11.40 3.06
N GLY A 167 -30.95 11.09 3.98
CA GLY A 167 -30.61 10.53 5.30
C GLY A 167 -29.95 9.15 5.24
N ARG A 168 -30.35 8.27 4.31
CA ARG A 168 -29.72 6.96 4.10
C ARG A 168 -28.35 7.09 3.43
N GLN A 169 -28.17 8.07 2.54
CA GLN A 169 -26.87 8.37 1.92
C GLN A 169 -25.88 8.91 2.94
N LEU A 170 -26.31 9.83 3.82
CA LEU A 170 -25.49 10.36 4.91
C LEU A 170 -25.10 9.26 5.92
N ALA A 171 -26.07 8.45 6.37
CA ALA A 171 -25.79 7.36 7.30
C ALA A 171 -24.80 6.32 6.72
N ARG A 172 -24.96 5.93 5.44
CA ARG A 172 -24.02 5.03 4.75
C ARG A 172 -22.64 5.65 4.61
N THR A 173 -22.55 6.92 4.26
CA THR A 173 -21.29 7.67 4.13
C THR A 173 -20.55 7.73 5.47
N LEU A 174 -21.26 8.06 6.55
CA LEU A 174 -20.69 8.09 7.90
C LEU A 174 -20.25 6.71 8.37
N LEU A 175 -21.04 5.67 8.11
CA LEU A 175 -20.68 4.30 8.46
C LEU A 175 -19.46 3.81 7.67
N GLN A 176 -19.39 4.10 6.37
CA GLN A 176 -18.27 3.73 5.51
C GLN A 176 -16.98 4.45 5.92
N LEU A 177 -17.06 5.77 6.16
CA LEU A 177 -15.92 6.54 6.68
C LEU A 177 -15.48 5.99 8.04
N SER A 178 -16.40 5.83 8.99
CA SER A 178 -16.08 5.32 10.33
C SER A 178 -15.46 3.93 10.28
N GLY A 179 -16.02 3.02 9.47
CA GLY A 179 -15.47 1.68 9.28
C GLY A 179 -14.07 1.70 8.67
N PHE A 180 -13.84 2.55 7.66
CA PHE A 180 -12.51 2.74 7.07
C PHE A 180 -11.50 3.26 8.11
N TRP A 181 -11.84 4.32 8.85
CA TRP A 181 -10.95 4.90 9.87
C TRP A 181 -10.69 3.91 11.01
N VAL A 182 -11.70 3.20 11.51
CA VAL A 182 -11.54 2.18 12.54
C VAL A 182 -10.63 1.06 12.06
N LEU A 183 -10.80 0.58 10.82
CA LEU A 183 -9.95 -0.47 10.27
C LEU A 183 -8.49 -0.01 10.17
N PHE A 184 -8.23 1.12 9.52
CA PHE A 184 -6.87 1.54 9.15
C PHE A 184 -6.12 2.29 10.26
N LEU A 185 -6.81 2.95 11.19
CA LEU A 185 -6.19 3.70 12.30
C LEU A 185 -6.35 3.05 13.68
N ALA A 186 -7.21 2.04 13.84
CA ALA A 186 -7.36 1.35 15.14
C ALA A 186 -7.11 -0.16 15.03
N ALA A 187 -7.91 -0.89 14.25
CA ALA A 187 -7.86 -2.35 14.22
C ALA A 187 -6.53 -2.89 13.65
N LEU A 188 -6.10 -2.39 12.49
CA LEU A 188 -4.81 -2.79 11.89
C LEU A 188 -3.62 -2.36 12.75
N PRO A 189 -3.52 -1.10 13.22
CA PRO A 189 -2.46 -0.72 14.16
C PRO A 189 -2.45 -1.54 15.44
N ALA A 190 -3.60 -1.83 16.05
CA ALA A 190 -3.69 -2.66 17.25
C ALA A 190 -3.21 -4.10 16.98
N LEU A 191 -3.55 -4.68 15.83
CA LEU A 191 -3.04 -5.98 15.41
C LEU A 191 -1.53 -5.96 15.20
N ILE A 192 -0.99 -4.91 14.56
CA ILE A 192 0.45 -4.76 14.35
C ILE A 192 1.18 -4.62 15.69
N VAL A 193 0.68 -3.81 16.61
CA VAL A 193 1.22 -3.65 17.97
C VAL A 193 1.20 -4.98 18.71
N PHE A 194 0.09 -5.72 18.63
CA PHE A 194 -0.02 -7.05 19.22
C PHE A 194 1.05 -8.00 18.66
N VAL A 195 1.21 -8.04 17.34
CA VAL A 195 2.24 -8.85 16.67
C VAL A 195 3.65 -8.41 17.08
N GLU A 196 3.91 -7.10 17.13
CA GLU A 196 5.21 -6.54 17.53
C GLU A 196 5.64 -7.04 18.91
N HIS A 197 4.73 -6.95 19.89
CA HIS A 197 4.97 -7.44 21.25
C HIS A 197 5.07 -8.96 21.29
N ARG A 198 4.16 -9.64 20.58
CA ARG A 198 4.08 -11.10 20.60
C ARG A 198 5.33 -11.76 20.01
N TRP A 199 5.90 -11.16 18.98
CA TRP A 199 7.09 -11.60 18.27
C TRP A 199 8.38 -11.01 18.86
N ALA A 200 8.32 -10.33 20.01
CA ALA A 200 9.48 -9.72 20.66
C ALA A 200 10.28 -8.76 19.74
N LEU A 201 9.56 -7.99 18.91
CA LEU A 201 10.11 -7.03 17.96
C LEU A 201 10.14 -5.60 18.51
N HIS A 202 9.77 -5.41 19.78
CA HIS A 202 9.66 -4.09 20.36
C HIS A 202 11.02 -3.38 20.40
N LEU A 203 11.06 -2.18 19.83
CA LEU A 203 12.22 -1.28 19.88
C LEU A 203 11.79 -0.02 20.63
N PRO A 204 12.52 0.39 21.69
CA PRO A 204 12.16 1.57 22.45
C PRO A 204 12.29 2.81 21.56
N LEU A 205 11.19 3.56 21.43
CA LEU A 205 11.21 4.85 20.76
C LEU A 205 11.63 5.97 21.75
N PRO A 206 12.19 7.09 21.27
CA PRO A 206 12.53 8.22 22.12
C PRO A 206 11.31 8.74 22.89
N ALA A 207 11.50 9.27 24.10
CA ALA A 207 10.41 9.76 24.95
C ALA A 207 9.56 10.88 24.30
N TRP A 208 10.12 11.63 23.34
CA TRP A 208 9.39 12.66 22.59
C TRP A 208 8.45 12.09 21.52
N SER A 209 8.54 10.79 21.20
CA SER A 209 7.77 10.14 20.14
C SER A 209 6.26 10.28 20.34
N ARG A 210 5.74 10.05 21.56
CA ARG A 210 4.30 10.22 21.86
C ARG A 210 3.82 11.64 21.67
N ALA A 211 4.62 12.63 22.07
CA ALA A 211 4.29 14.05 21.91
C ALA A 211 4.26 14.44 20.42
N LEU A 212 5.28 14.02 19.65
CA LEU A 212 5.30 14.23 18.20
C LEU A 212 4.14 13.51 17.51
N GLY A 213 3.87 12.26 17.88
CA GLY A 213 2.78 11.46 17.34
C GLY A 213 1.41 12.09 17.59
N SER A 214 1.18 12.60 18.80
CA SER A 214 -0.05 13.30 19.16
C SER A 214 -0.22 14.59 18.36
N ALA A 215 0.84 15.39 18.24
CA ALA A 215 0.83 16.61 17.43
C ALA A 215 0.56 16.28 15.95
N LEU A 216 1.23 15.26 15.40
CA LEU A 216 1.05 14.81 14.03
C LEU A 216 -0.38 14.32 13.78
N LEU A 217 -0.94 13.51 14.69
CA LEU A 217 -2.30 13.00 14.59
C LEU A 217 -3.33 14.14 14.62
N LEU A 218 -3.16 15.12 15.51
CA LEU A 218 -4.03 16.28 15.61
C LEU A 218 -3.99 17.13 14.33
N LEU A 219 -2.80 17.50 13.87
CA LEU A 219 -2.61 18.34 12.67
C LEU A 219 -3.09 17.63 11.40
N ALA A 220 -2.81 16.33 11.26
CA ALA A 220 -3.24 15.55 10.13
C ALA A 220 -4.77 15.34 10.13
N SER A 221 -5.39 15.17 11.31
CA SER A 221 -6.85 15.13 11.43
C SER A 221 -7.49 16.46 11.05
N ALA A 222 -6.92 17.59 11.49
CA ALA A 222 -7.38 18.92 11.09
C ALA A 222 -7.26 19.13 9.56
N LEU A 223 -6.16 18.69 8.95
CA LEU A 223 -5.99 18.72 7.49
C LEU A 223 -7.02 17.86 6.77
N GLY A 224 -7.27 16.63 7.26
CA GLY A 224 -8.26 15.72 6.70
C GLY A 224 -9.68 16.31 6.76
N VAL A 225 -10.06 16.89 7.89
CA VAL A 225 -11.34 17.59 8.07
C VAL A 225 -11.43 18.78 7.11
N TRP A 226 -10.40 19.62 7.02
CA TRP A 226 -10.38 20.76 6.09
C TRP A 226 -10.51 20.32 4.62
N ALA A 227 -9.85 19.21 4.24
CA ALA A 227 -9.95 18.65 2.90
C ALA A 227 -11.35 18.09 2.61
N ALA A 228 -11.95 17.38 3.57
CA ALA A 228 -13.31 16.86 3.45
C ALA A 228 -14.33 18.00 3.30
N PHE A 229 -14.22 19.06 4.11
CA PHE A 229 -15.07 20.25 3.97
C PHE A 229 -14.90 20.94 2.63
N ALA A 230 -13.66 21.14 2.16
CA ALA A 230 -13.41 21.76 0.86
C ALA A 230 -14.00 20.94 -0.30
N MET A 231 -13.94 19.61 -0.21
CA MET A 231 -14.50 18.71 -1.21
C MET A 231 -16.04 18.68 -1.18
N SER A 232 -16.64 18.65 0.01
CA SER A 232 -18.09 18.65 0.19
C SER A 232 -18.73 19.98 -0.26
N LEU A 233 -18.13 21.12 0.10
CA LEU A 233 -18.72 22.44 -0.18
C LEU A 233 -18.53 22.92 -1.61
N ARG A 234 -17.56 22.40 -2.36
CA ARG A 234 -17.19 22.91 -3.70
C ARG A 234 -17.11 21.84 -4.79
N GLY A 235 -17.32 20.57 -4.44
CA GLY A 235 -17.23 19.44 -5.37
C GLY A 235 -18.57 18.91 -5.87
N ASP A 236 -19.71 19.40 -5.38
CA ASP A 236 -21.05 18.82 -5.63
C ASP A 236 -21.07 17.28 -5.46
N GLY A 237 -20.40 16.77 -4.41
CA GLY A 237 -20.20 15.34 -4.13
C GLY A 237 -19.57 15.13 -2.74
N THR A 238 -19.28 13.88 -2.36
CA THR A 238 -18.66 13.54 -1.06
C THR A 238 -17.22 13.05 -1.24
N PRO A 239 -16.37 13.11 -0.20
CA PRO A 239 -14.98 12.63 -0.28
C PRO A 239 -14.81 11.10 -0.39
N LEU A 240 -15.90 10.35 -0.55
CA LEU A 240 -15.85 8.90 -0.72
C LEU A 240 -15.71 8.49 -2.19
N PRO A 241 -14.95 7.42 -2.50
CA PRO A 241 -14.89 6.82 -3.84
C PRO A 241 -16.26 6.51 -4.45
N SER A 242 -17.25 6.21 -3.60
CA SER A 242 -18.63 5.86 -3.96
C SER A 242 -19.52 7.06 -4.35
N ALA A 243 -19.05 8.30 -4.19
CA ALA A 243 -19.80 9.51 -4.53
C ALA A 243 -18.85 10.66 -4.90
N SER A 244 -17.90 10.36 -5.80
CA SER A 244 -16.84 11.29 -6.23
C SER A 244 -17.37 12.63 -6.77
N ALA A 245 -16.64 13.71 -6.51
CA ALA A 245 -16.99 15.07 -6.89
C ALA A 245 -17.30 15.22 -8.38
N ASN A 246 -18.41 15.90 -8.72
CA ASN A 246 -18.82 16.19 -10.09
C ASN A 246 -18.01 17.34 -10.73
N ARG A 247 -17.26 18.09 -9.90
CA ARG A 247 -16.42 19.21 -10.31
C ARG A 247 -15.00 19.06 -9.77
N LEU A 248 -14.01 19.55 -10.51
CA LEU A 248 -12.62 19.59 -10.05
C LEU A 248 -12.47 20.59 -8.89
N VAL A 249 -12.12 20.10 -7.70
CA VAL A 249 -12.01 20.93 -6.49
C VAL A 249 -10.60 21.51 -6.35
N VAL A 250 -10.45 22.81 -6.63
CA VAL A 250 -9.22 23.58 -6.37
C VAL A 250 -9.46 24.59 -5.24
N ALA A 251 -9.74 24.05 -4.05
CA ALA A 251 -10.19 24.82 -2.89
C ALA A 251 -9.61 24.32 -1.57
N GLY A 252 -9.57 25.20 -0.55
CA GLY A 252 -9.02 24.84 0.76
C GLY A 252 -7.60 24.27 0.64
N PRO A 253 -7.30 23.09 1.22
CA PRO A 253 -5.97 22.52 1.20
C PRO A 253 -5.54 22.03 -0.19
N TYR A 254 -6.50 21.76 -1.10
CA TYR A 254 -6.22 21.37 -2.50
C TYR A 254 -5.49 22.47 -3.28
N ARG A 255 -5.50 23.72 -2.81
CA ARG A 255 -4.73 24.83 -3.41
C ARG A 255 -3.24 24.75 -3.10
N TRP A 256 -2.87 23.99 -2.07
CA TRP A 256 -1.52 23.90 -1.51
C TRP A 256 -0.86 22.58 -1.89
N VAL A 257 -1.59 21.48 -1.75
CA VAL A 257 -1.14 20.12 -2.06
C VAL A 257 -2.27 19.39 -2.77
N ARG A 258 -1.94 18.54 -3.74
CA ARG A 258 -2.96 17.96 -4.61
C ARG A 258 -3.79 16.88 -3.94
N ASN A 259 -3.18 16.10 -3.05
CA ASN A 259 -3.83 14.98 -2.36
C ASN A 259 -3.73 15.13 -0.82
N PRO A 260 -4.36 16.18 -0.24
CA PRO A 260 -4.30 16.45 1.20
C PRO A 260 -4.94 15.34 2.04
N MET A 261 -5.94 14.62 1.50
CA MET A 261 -6.56 13.48 2.20
C MET A 261 -5.61 12.29 2.33
N ALA A 262 -4.90 11.92 1.26
CA ALA A 262 -3.90 10.86 1.30
C ALA A 262 -2.76 11.23 2.28
N LEU A 263 -2.29 12.48 2.22
CA LEU A 263 -1.29 13.02 3.15
C LEU A 263 -1.78 12.94 4.60
N ALA A 264 -3.04 13.34 4.87
CA ALA A 264 -3.64 13.24 6.20
C ALA A 264 -3.70 11.79 6.69
N GLY A 265 -4.24 10.86 5.89
CA GLY A 265 -4.37 9.46 6.30
C GLY A 265 -3.04 8.78 6.62
N ILE A 266 -2.01 9.00 5.79
CA ILE A 266 -0.66 8.48 6.02
C ILE A 266 -0.03 9.11 7.27
N ALA A 267 -0.16 10.42 7.44
CA ALA A 267 0.37 11.12 8.61
C ALA A 267 -0.35 10.69 9.91
N GLN A 268 -1.66 10.44 9.85
CA GLN A 268 -2.42 9.89 10.98
C GLN A 268 -1.95 8.48 11.33
N ALA A 269 -1.76 7.59 10.35
CA ALA A 269 -1.23 6.25 10.60
C ALA A 269 0.17 6.28 11.24
N ALA A 270 1.06 7.16 10.75
CA ALA A 270 2.37 7.37 11.36
C ALA A 270 2.25 7.95 12.78
N GLY A 271 1.34 8.90 13.00
CA GLY A 271 1.04 9.46 14.33
C GLY A 271 0.54 8.41 15.32
N VAL A 272 -0.35 7.51 14.89
CA VAL A 272 -0.82 6.36 15.68
C VAL A 272 0.36 5.46 16.07
N GLY A 273 1.27 5.17 15.15
CA GLY A 273 2.47 4.37 15.46
C GLY A 273 3.38 5.03 16.49
N LEU A 274 3.59 6.34 16.38
CA LEU A 274 4.39 7.10 17.35
C LEU A 274 3.73 7.19 18.73
N VAL A 275 2.40 7.35 18.79
CA VAL A 275 1.65 7.36 20.06
C VAL A 275 1.65 5.98 20.71
N GLY A 276 1.47 4.93 19.92
CA GLY A 276 1.50 3.53 20.37
C GLY A 276 2.92 2.98 20.56
N GLU A 277 3.95 3.81 20.43
CA GLU A 277 5.38 3.43 20.52
C GLU A 277 5.76 2.22 19.65
N SER A 278 5.10 2.08 18.51
CA SER A 278 5.30 0.97 17.57
C SER A 278 5.96 1.45 16.30
N TRP A 279 7.21 1.03 16.11
CA TRP A 279 7.93 1.30 14.89
C TRP A 279 7.36 0.51 13.70
N LEU A 280 6.76 -0.66 13.92
CA LEU A 280 6.11 -1.41 12.85
C LEU A 280 4.87 -0.69 12.30
N VAL A 281 4.09 -0.01 13.14
CA VAL A 281 2.97 0.82 12.66
C VAL A 281 3.47 2.02 11.85
N VAL A 282 4.62 2.61 12.22
CA VAL A 282 5.26 3.67 11.41
C VAL A 282 5.71 3.12 10.05
N VAL A 283 6.35 1.94 10.02
CA VAL A 283 6.73 1.27 8.77
C VAL A 283 5.50 0.94 7.93
N TYR A 284 4.42 0.47 8.54
CA TYR A 284 3.14 0.25 7.88
C TYR A 284 2.59 1.53 7.21
N ALA A 285 2.67 2.68 7.88
CA ALA A 285 2.26 3.96 7.30
C ALA A 285 3.13 4.34 6.09
N LEU A 286 4.45 4.14 6.18
CA LEU A 286 5.38 4.37 5.07
C LEU A 286 5.13 3.43 3.88
N CYS A 287 4.90 2.15 4.15
CA CYS A 287 4.51 1.16 3.14
C CYS A 287 3.19 1.55 2.47
N GLY A 288 2.21 2.02 3.25
CA GLY A 288 0.96 2.57 2.73
C GLY A 288 1.18 3.79 1.82
N ALA A 289 2.10 4.69 2.17
CA ALA A 289 2.47 5.83 1.35
C ALA A 289 3.09 5.41 0.00
N LEU A 290 4.00 4.43 0.03
CA LEU A 290 4.63 3.88 -1.17
C LEU A 290 3.60 3.17 -2.04
N TYR A 291 2.75 2.33 -1.45
CA TYR A 291 1.66 1.63 -2.13
C TYR A 291 0.72 2.64 -2.82
N TRP A 292 0.25 3.63 -2.08
CA TRP A 292 -0.66 4.64 -2.62
C TRP A 292 0.03 5.45 -3.73
N ASN A 293 1.29 5.88 -3.54
CA ASN A 293 2.02 6.64 -4.57
C ASN A 293 2.27 5.85 -5.86
N ALA A 294 2.58 4.55 -5.73
CA ALA A 294 2.96 3.70 -6.85
C ALA A 294 1.76 3.12 -7.61
N LEU A 295 0.65 2.85 -6.93
CA LEU A 295 -0.49 2.12 -7.51
C LEU A 295 -1.78 2.94 -7.54
N VAL A 296 -2.16 3.56 -6.42
CA VAL A 296 -3.44 4.26 -6.31
C VAL A 296 -3.41 5.60 -7.02
N ARG A 297 -2.39 6.42 -6.73
CA ARG A 297 -2.21 7.75 -7.31
C ARG A 297 -2.23 7.77 -8.84
N PRO A 298 -1.49 6.91 -9.57
CA PRO A 298 -1.54 6.93 -11.03
C PRO A 298 -2.92 6.61 -11.59
N PHE A 299 -3.66 5.71 -10.92
CA PHE A 299 -5.03 5.37 -11.29
C PHE A 299 -5.98 6.56 -11.05
N GLU A 300 -5.92 7.17 -9.86
CA GLU A 300 -6.72 8.36 -9.52
C GLU A 300 -6.42 9.52 -10.46
N GLU A 301 -5.14 9.81 -10.75
CA GLU A 301 -4.77 10.90 -11.66
C GLU A 301 -5.19 10.63 -13.11
N ALA A 302 -5.20 9.38 -13.55
CA ALA A 302 -5.69 9.01 -14.88
C ALA A 302 -7.22 9.19 -14.98
N ASP A 303 -7.99 8.79 -13.95
CA ASP A 303 -9.43 9.03 -13.89
C ASP A 303 -9.74 10.54 -13.91
N LEU A 304 -9.03 11.33 -13.11
CA LEU A 304 -9.18 12.79 -13.09
C LEU A 304 -8.83 13.44 -14.43
N GLU A 305 -7.82 12.95 -15.14
CA GLU A 305 -7.45 13.44 -16.47
C GLU A 305 -8.53 13.11 -17.52
N VAL A 306 -9.13 11.91 -17.47
CA VAL A 306 -10.25 11.54 -18.33
C VAL A 306 -11.50 12.39 -18.06
N ARG A 307 -11.81 12.65 -16.78
CA ARG A 307 -13.04 13.37 -16.39
C ARG A 307 -12.95 14.88 -16.57
N PHE A 308 -11.80 15.48 -16.29
CA PHE A 308 -11.64 16.94 -16.23
C PHE A 308 -10.66 17.51 -17.27
N GLY A 309 -9.97 16.66 -18.04
CA GLY A 309 -9.14 17.07 -19.18
C GLY A 309 -8.10 18.15 -18.85
N ALA A 310 -8.06 19.19 -19.70
CA ALA A 310 -7.06 20.26 -19.63
C ALA A 310 -7.06 21.04 -18.29
N ALA A 311 -8.22 21.14 -17.62
CA ALA A 311 -8.31 21.79 -16.31
C ALA A 311 -7.50 21.04 -15.25
N PHE A 312 -7.58 19.71 -15.24
CA PHE A 312 -6.78 18.89 -14.33
C PHE A 312 -5.30 18.90 -14.69
N VAL A 313 -4.96 18.85 -15.99
CA VAL A 313 -3.55 18.93 -16.43
C VAL A 313 -2.89 20.22 -15.97
N SER A 314 -3.58 21.36 -16.13
CA SER A 314 -3.10 22.68 -15.69
C SER A 314 -2.93 22.74 -14.17
N TYR A 315 -3.90 22.20 -13.43
CA TYR A 315 -3.83 22.10 -11.97
C TYR A 315 -2.67 21.20 -11.51
N ARG A 316 -2.46 20.03 -12.12
CA ARG A 316 -1.35 19.09 -11.84
C ARG A 316 0.01 19.73 -12.06
N GLN A 317 0.17 20.56 -13.09
CA GLN A 317 1.43 21.29 -13.33
C GLN A 317 1.71 22.34 -12.24
N CYS A 318 0.65 22.89 -11.66
CA CYS A 318 0.74 23.90 -10.61
C CYS A 318 0.93 23.31 -9.21
N VAL A 319 0.26 22.22 -8.86
CA VAL A 319 0.21 21.71 -7.48
C VAL A 319 0.86 20.35 -7.36
N ARG A 320 1.86 20.26 -6.48
CA ARG A 320 2.61 19.02 -6.23
C ARG A 320 1.74 18.02 -5.46
N CYS A 321 2.02 16.72 -5.65
CA CYS A 321 1.27 15.65 -5.00
C CYS A 321 1.40 15.63 -3.48
N TRP A 322 2.64 15.73 -3.00
CA TRP A 322 3.01 15.48 -1.60
C TRP A 322 3.49 16.73 -0.86
N ALA A 323 4.18 17.62 -1.57
CA ALA A 323 4.77 18.81 -0.96
C ALA A 323 3.83 20.01 -1.10
N PRO A 324 3.46 20.68 0.01
CA PRO A 324 2.66 21.89 -0.07
C PRO A 324 3.43 23.00 -0.79
N ARG A 325 2.71 23.80 -1.58
CA ARG A 325 3.23 25.06 -2.14
C ARG A 325 3.43 26.09 -1.02
N LEU A 326 4.29 27.08 -1.23
CA LEU A 326 4.37 28.25 -0.33
C LEU A 326 3.26 29.27 -0.59
N ARG A 327 2.72 29.29 -1.81
CA ARG A 327 1.62 30.17 -2.21
C ARG A 327 0.51 29.33 -2.85
N PRO A 328 -0.75 29.51 -2.44
CA PRO A 328 -1.87 28.74 -2.96
C PRO A 328 -2.15 29.12 -4.42
N VAL A 329 -2.56 28.15 -5.23
CA VAL A 329 -3.06 28.44 -6.58
C VAL A 329 -4.32 29.32 -6.48
N PRO A 330 -4.50 30.35 -7.33
CA PRO A 330 -5.74 31.11 -7.39
C PRO A 330 -6.93 30.18 -7.58
N ALA A 331 -8.06 30.47 -6.92
CA ALA A 331 -9.26 29.69 -7.18
C ALA A 331 -9.68 29.90 -8.65
N PRO A 332 -10.06 28.86 -9.39
CA PRO A 332 -10.67 29.05 -10.70
C PRO A 332 -11.91 29.95 -10.55
N PRO A 333 -12.21 30.83 -11.54
CA PRO A 333 -13.41 31.64 -11.50
C PRO A 333 -14.65 30.74 -11.37
N ILE A 334 -15.58 31.14 -10.52
CA ILE A 334 -16.85 30.42 -10.35
C ILE A 334 -17.59 30.56 -11.69
N ALA A 335 -17.79 29.44 -12.39
CA ALA A 335 -18.71 29.43 -13.52
C ALA A 335 -20.13 29.57 -12.95
N GLU A 336 -20.73 30.74 -13.19
CA GLU A 336 -22.16 31.01 -12.94
C GLU A 336 -23.06 30.11 -13.79
#